data_AF-A0A8A1UW54-F1
#
_entry.id   AF-A0A8A1UW54-F1
#
_cell.length_a   1.000
_cell.length_b   1.000
_cell.length_c   1.000
_cell.angle_alpha   90.00
_cell.angle_beta   90.00
_cell.angle_gamma   90.00
#
_symmetry.space_group_name_H-M   'P 1'
#
loop_
_entity.id
_entity.type
_entity.pdbx_description
1 polymer ?
#
loop_
_entity_poly.entity_id
_entity_poly.type
_entity_poly.pdbx_seq_one_letter_code
_entity_poly.pdbx_strand_id
1 'polypeptide(L)' 'MPGFVSAHLHVSLDGRRVVNYVQWAGEEQYEEALRRPDVREHIGQVAALAEAHDLALLRVRSVHHRNGRQA' A
#
# COMPACT_ATOMS: atom_id res chain seq x y z
N MET A 1 -12.18 -6.65 -2.25
CA MET A 1 -12.46 -5.46 -3.10
C MET A 1 -12.01 -5.75 -4.52
N PRO A 2 -12.73 -5.29 -5.55
CA PRO A 2 -12.29 -5.42 -6.94
C PRO A 2 -10.85 -4.90 -7.11
N GLY A 3 -10.01 -5.64 -7.82
CA GLY A 3 -8.63 -5.23 -8.11
C GLY A 3 -7.64 -5.21 -6.94
N PHE A 4 -8.02 -5.54 -5.71
CA PHE A 4 -7.05 -5.74 -4.62
C PHE A 4 -6.19 -6.99 -4.91
N VAL A 5 -4.87 -6.87 -4.82
CA VAL A 5 -3.93 -7.97 -5.07
C VAL A 5 -3.34 -8.48 -3.77
N SER A 6 -2.70 -7.60 -2.99
CA SER A 6 -2.05 -7.97 -1.73
C SER A 6 -1.87 -6.75 -0.81
N ALA A 7 -1.67 -7.00 0.48
CA ALA A 7 -1.21 -6.01 1.45
C ALA A 7 -0.16 -6.66 2.35
N HIS A 8 1.00 -6.02 2.47
CA HIS A 8 2.11 -6.51 3.29
C HIS A 8 2.54 -5.42 4.28
N LEU A 9 2.41 -5.72 5.57
CA LEU A 9 2.89 -4.85 6.64
C LEU A 9 4.36 -5.16 6.94
N HIS A 10 5.20 -4.14 6.84
CA HIS A 10 6.61 -4.22 7.17
C HIS A 10 6.88 -3.31 8.36
N VAL A 11 7.54 -3.84 9.38
CA VAL A 11 7.97 -3.05 10.53
C VAL A 11 9.44 -2.72 10.34
N SER A 12 9.82 -1.47 10.59
CA SER A 12 11.23 -1.07 10.57
C SER A 12 12.00 -1.80 11.67
N LEU A 13 13.31 -2.01 11.45
CA LEU A 13 14.16 -2.73 12.41
C LEU A 13 14.28 -2.01 13.77
N ASP A 14 14.10 -0.68 13.79
CA ASP A 14 14.06 0.12 15.01
C ASP A 14 12.68 0.09 15.72
N GLY A 15 11.69 -0.57 15.12
CA GLY A 15 10.33 -0.70 15.65
C GLY A 15 9.48 0.57 15.60
N ARG A 16 9.95 1.65 14.98
CA ARG A 16 9.29 2.98 15.03
C ARG A 16 8.41 3.29 13.82
N ARG A 17 8.47 2.47 12.76
CA ARG A 17 7.72 2.71 11.53
C ARG A 17 7.07 1.42 11.05
N VAL A 18 5.89 1.58 10.47
CA VAL A 18 5.19 0.53 9.73
C VAL A 18 4.98 1.01 8.31
N VAL A 19 5.29 0.16 7.34
CA VAL A 19 4.99 0.39 5.91
C VAL A 19 3.94 -0.62 5.49
N ASN A 20 2.78 -0.13 5.06
CA ASN A 20 1.78 -0.95 4.39
C ASN A 20 2.00 -0.90 2.88
N TYR A 21 2.61 -1.94 2.32
CA TYR A 21 2.77 -2.08 0.87
C TYR A 21 1.55 -2.79 0.29
N VAL A 22 0.70 -2.04 -0.42
CA VAL A 22 -0.55 -2.55 -0.99
C VAL A 22 -0.45 -2.57 -2.51
N GLN A 23 -0.82 -3.70 -3.11
CA GLN A 23 -0.85 -3.88 -4.55
C GLN A 23 -2.28 -3.89 -5.06
N TRP A 24 -2.49 -3.16 -6.15
CA TRP A 24 -3.75 -3.10 -6.89
C TRP A 24 -3.50 -3.52 -8.34
N ALA A 25 -4.52 -4.10 -8.96
CA ALA A 25 -4.51 -4.48 -10.37
C ALA A 25 -4.43 -3.25 -11.29
N GLY A 26 -4.92 -2.09 -10.82
CA GLY A 26 -4.90 -0.83 -11.55
C GLY A 26 -5.21 0.38 -10.66
N GLU A 27 -4.97 1.58 -11.20
CA GLU A 27 -5.21 2.86 -10.52
C GLU A 27 -6.71 3.09 -10.28
N GLU A 28 -7.57 2.72 -11.24
CA GLU A 28 -9.03 2.89 -11.11
C GLU A 28 -9.61 2.11 -9.92
N GLN A 29 -9.19 0.85 -9.72
CA GLN A 29 -9.67 0.04 -8.62
C GLN A 29 -9.16 0.57 -7.26
N TYR A 30 -7.96 1.16 -7.23
CA TYR A 30 -7.46 1.88 -6.06
C TYR A 30 -8.29 3.14 -5.76
N GLU A 31 -8.67 3.92 -6.77
CA GLU A 31 -9.52 5.09 -6.56
C GLU A 31 -10.93 4.70 -6.10
N GLU A 32 -11.53 3.68 -6.70
CA GLU A 32 -12.82 3.14 -6.28
C GLU A 32 -12.78 2.68 -4.82
N ALA A 33 -11.70 2.01 -4.44
CA ALA A 33 -11.43 1.63 -3.06
C ALA A 33 -11.48 2.84 -2.10
N LEU A 34 -10.77 3.92 -2.42
CA LEU A 34 -10.74 5.14 -1.59
C LEU A 34 -12.09 5.89 -1.55
N ARG A 35 -12.96 5.69 -2.55
CA ARG A 35 -14.32 6.27 -2.54
C ARG A 35 -15.26 5.54 -1.58
N ARG A 36 -14.91 4.36 -1.07
CA ARG A 36 -15.76 3.65 -0.12
C ARG A 36 -15.64 4.21 1.31
N PRO A 37 -16.75 4.45 2.02
CA PRO A 37 -16.72 4.98 3.38
C PRO A 37 -15.98 4.09 4.39
N ASP A 38 -16.17 2.77 4.31
CA ASP A 38 -15.52 1.78 5.19
C ASP A 38 -14.00 1.81 5.06
N VAL A 39 -13.49 1.97 3.84
CA VAL A 39 -12.05 2.08 3.57
C VAL A 39 -11.48 3.38 4.13
N ARG A 40 -12.16 4.52 3.93
CA ARG A 40 -11.70 5.80 4.49
C ARG A 40 -11.72 5.81 6.01
N GLU A 41 -12.75 5.23 6.61
CA GLU A 41 -12.83 5.09 8.07
C GLU A 41 -11.66 4.26 8.59
N HIS A 42 -11.37 3.12 7.97
CA HIS A 42 -10.23 2.28 8.33
C HIS A 42 -8.89 3.02 8.19
N ILE A 43 -8.67 3.73 7.07
CA ILE A 43 -7.47 4.56 6.88
C ILE A 43 -7.37 5.63 7.97
N GLY A 44 -8.48 6.27 8.33
CA GLY A 44 -8.54 7.26 9.42
C GLY A 44 -8.17 6.67 10.78
N GLN A 45 -8.66 5.47 11.10
CA GLN A 45 -8.32 4.75 12.33
C GLN A 45 -6.82 4.43 12.39
N VAL A 46 -6.24 3.96 11.29
CA VAL A 46 -4.79 3.68 11.23
C VAL A 46 -3.97 4.96 11.30
N ALA A 47 -4.36 6.02 10.60
CA ALA A 47 -3.69 7.31 10.63
C ALA A 47 -3.66 7.92 12.04
N ALA A 48 -4.71 7.72 12.83
CA ALA A 48 -4.79 8.19 14.22
C ALA A 48 -3.82 7.47 15.18
N LEU A 49 -3.29 6.29 14.80
CA LEU A 49 -2.29 5.57 15.60
C LEU A 49 -0.87 6.08 15.38
N ALA A 50 -0.61 6.84 14.31
CA ALA A 50 0.72 7.28 13.93
C ALA A 50 0.91 8.78 14.23
N GLU A 51 2.10 9.17 14.67
CA GLU A 51 2.46 10.59 14.85
C GLU A 51 2.43 11.35 13.51
N ALA A 52 2.79 10.67 12.41
CA ALA A 52 2.71 11.16 11.05
C ALA A 52 2.56 9.99 10.08
N HIS A 53 1.97 10.25 8.91
CA HIS A 53 1.85 9.27 7.84
C HIS A 53 2.07 9.92 6.47
N ASP A 54 2.57 9.12 5.53
CA ASP A 54 2.70 9.48 4.12
C ASP A 54 2.09 8.35 3.29
N LEU A 55 1.21 8.70 2.37
CA LEU A 55 0.48 7.77 1.51
C LEU A 55 0.80 8.11 0.05
N ALA A 56 1.49 7.20 -0.63
CA ALA A 56 1.88 7.37 -2.03
C ALA A 56 1.33 6.22 -2.89
N LEU A 57 0.67 6.58 -3.99
CA LEU A 57 0.37 5.65 -5.07
C LEU A 57 1.57 5.59 -6.01
N LEU A 58 2.16 4.40 -6.17
CA LEU A 58 3.39 4.20 -6.92
C LEU A 58 3.21 3.17 -8.04
N ARG A 59 3.90 3.38 -9.16
CA ARG A 59 4.00 2.42 -10.26
C ARG A 59 5.33 1.68 -10.17
N VAL A 60 5.29 0.35 -10.19
CA VAL A 60 6.49 -0.48 -10.29
C VAL A 60 7.16 -0.20 -11.63
N ARG A 61 8.36 0.38 -11.62
CA ARG A 61 9.09 0.74 -12.84
C ARG A 61 9.97 -0.38 -13.36
N SER A 62 10.55 -1.18 -12.47
CA SER A 62 11.37 -2.33 -12.81
C SER A 62 11.39 -3.32 -11.65
N VAL A 63 11.51 -4.61 -11.98
CA VAL A 63 11.72 -5.69 -11.01
C VAL A 63 13.02 -6.41 -11.38
N HIS A 64 13.90 -6.56 -10.42
CA HIS A 64 15.18 -7.24 -10.61
C HIS A 64 15.15 -8.57 -9.89
N HIS A 65 15.34 -9.65 -10.63
CA HIS A 65 15.52 -10.98 -10.05
C HIS A 65 17.01 -11.31 -10.00
N ARG A 66 17.41 -12.11 -8.99
CA ARG A 66 18.80 -12.52 -8.74
C ARG A 66 19.53 -13.07 -9.97
N ASN A 67 18.81 -13.60 -10.97
CA ASN A 67 19.36 -14.18 -12.19
C ASN A 67 19.05 -13.35 -13.47
N GLY A 68 18.84 -12.03 -13.36
CA GLY A 68 18.94 -11.11 -14.50
C GLY A 68 17.81 -11.14 -15.54
N ARG A 69 16.71 -11.86 -15.31
CA ARG A 69 15.51 -11.68 -16.16
C ARG A 69 14.68 -10.53 -15.62
N GLN A 70 14.63 -9.43 -16.37
CA GLN A 70 13.57 -8.43 -16.24
C GLN A 70 12.31 -9.01 -16.88
N ALA A 71 11.18 -8.91 -16.18
CA ALA A 71 9.86 -9.13 -16.75
C ALA A 71 9.33 -7.82 -17.33
#